data_AF-A0A381IK31-F1
#
_entry.id   AF-A0A381IK31-F1
#
_cell.length_a   1.000
_cell.length_b   1.000
_cell.length_c   1.000
_cell.angle_alpha   90.00
_cell.angle_beta   90.00
_cell.angle_gamma   90.00
#
_symmetry.space_group_name_H-M   'P 1'
#
loop_
_entity.id
_entity.type
_entity.pdbx_description
1 polymer ?
#
loop_
_entity_poly.entity_id
_entity_poly.type
_entity_poly.pdbx_seq_one_letter_code
_entity_poly.pdbx_strand_id
1 'polypeptide(L)' 'MAEEPAEPTNVEEFTIPRLMKEGNVTQTQARQLIVALGHDWSSLFLEARFLAKKR' A
#
# COMPACT_ATOMS: atom_id res chain seq x y z
N MET A 1 15.76 -23.74 10.62
CA MET A 1 14.31 -23.61 10.84
C MET A 1 13.84 -22.63 9.78
N ALA A 2 12.94 -23.08 8.90
CA ALA A 2 12.55 -22.36 7.70
C ALA A 2 11.95 -20.98 8.05
N GLU A 3 12.34 -19.95 7.31
CA GLU A 3 11.59 -18.68 7.27
C GLU A 3 10.18 -19.01 6.78
N GLU A 4 9.20 -18.85 7.68
CA GLU A 4 7.79 -18.95 7.31
C GLU A 4 7.51 -17.87 6.25
N PRO A 5 6.93 -18.20 5.08
CA PRO A 5 6.55 -17.18 4.14
C PRO A 5 5.42 -16.38 4.79
N ALA A 6 5.72 -15.13 5.18
CA ALA A 6 4.72 -14.20 5.67
C ALA A 6 3.55 -14.17 4.68
N GLU A 7 2.40 -14.69 5.10
CA GLU A 7 1.23 -14.81 4.25
C GLU A 7 0.88 -13.41 3.70
N PRO A 8 0.74 -13.25 2.37
CA PRO A 8 0.56 -11.94 1.72
C PRO A 8 -0.72 -11.20 2.16
N THR A 9 -1.63 -11.88 2.86
CA THR A 9 -2.88 -11.35 3.39
C THR A 9 -2.69 -10.30 4.49
N ASN A 10 -1.75 -10.50 5.43
CA ASN A 10 -1.58 -9.57 6.54
C ASN A 10 -1.01 -8.23 6.08
N VAL A 11 -0.06 -8.24 5.14
CA VAL A 11 0.60 -7.01 4.71
C VAL A 11 -0.39 -6.10 3.97
N GLU A 12 -1.24 -6.64 3.09
CA GLU A 12 -2.29 -5.87 2.42
C GLU A 12 -3.32 -5.32 3.42
N GLU A 13 -3.74 -6.12 4.40
CA GLU A 13 -4.72 -5.70 5.42
C GLU A 13 -4.23 -4.55 6.29
N PHE A 14 -2.93 -4.44 6.58
CA PHE A 14 -2.38 -3.29 7.31
C PHE A 14 -1.99 -2.13 6.39
N THR A 15 -1.51 -2.42 5.19
CA THR A 15 -0.96 -1.41 4.25
C THR A 15 -2.07 -0.60 3.60
N ILE A 16 -3.18 -1.23 3.19
CA ILE A 16 -4.32 -0.54 2.57
C ILE A 16 -4.93 0.53 3.47
N PRO A 17 -5.38 0.25 4.71
CA PRO A 17 -5.98 1.27 5.57
C PRO A 17 -4.97 2.36 5.94
N ARG A 18 -3.69 2.01 6.07
CA ARG A 18 -2.63 2.98 6.33
C ARG A 18 -2.42 3.91 5.13
N LEU A 19 -2.40 3.40 3.90
CA LEU A 19 -2.32 4.22 2.67
C LEU A 19 -3.53 5.12 2.53
N MET A 20 -4.74 4.63 2.83
CA MET A 20 -5.93 5.46 2.79
C MET A 20 -5.85 6.62 3.78
N LYS A 21 -5.38 6.36 5.00
CA LYS A 21 -5.30 7.38 6.07
C LYS A 21 -4.16 8.36 5.86
N GLU A 22 -2.95 7.88 5.55
CA GLU A 22 -1.75 8.73 5.41
C GLU A 22 -1.59 9.29 4.00
N GLY A 23 -1.89 8.49 2.98
CA GLY A 23 -1.76 8.86 1.57
C GLY A 23 -2.99 9.57 1.00
N ASN A 24 -4.11 9.62 1.73
CA ASN A 24 -5.37 10.25 1.31
C ASN A 24 -5.87 9.73 -0.05
N VAL A 25 -5.75 8.41 -0.26
CA VAL A 25 -6.20 7.70 -1.45
C VAL A 25 -7.38 6.77 -1.13
N THR A 26 -8.13 6.36 -2.14
CA THR A 26 -9.21 5.38 -1.95
C THR A 26 -8.66 3.96 -1.79
N GLN A 27 -9.49 3.05 -1.28
CA GLN A 27 -9.12 1.63 -1.15
C GLN A 27 -8.70 1.01 -2.49
N THR A 28 -9.40 1.37 -3.57
CA THR A 28 -9.08 0.90 -4.93
C THR A 28 -7.70 1.40 -5.37
N GLN A 29 -7.39 2.67 -5.12
CA GLN A 29 -6.08 3.24 -5.44
C GLN A 29 -4.99 2.59 -4.61
N ALA A 30 -5.19 2.37 -3.31
CA ALA A 30 -4.23 1.67 -2.45
C ALA A 30 -3.94 0.25 -2.95
N ARG A 31 -4.98 -0.52 -3.34
CA ARG A 31 -4.79 -1.85 -3.94
C ARG A 31 -4.03 -1.79 -5.27
N GLN A 32 -4.35 -0.83 -6.13
CA GLN A 32 -3.63 -0.63 -7.39
C GLN A 32 -2.16 -0.28 -7.17
N LEU A 33 -1.86 0.54 -6.15
CA LEU A 33 -0.50 0.88 -5.76
C LEU A 33 0.27 -0.35 -5.30
N ILE A 34 -0.33 -1.20 -4.46
CA ILE A 34 0.29 -2.45 -4.01
C ILE A 34 0.58 -3.39 -5.17
N VAL A 35 -0.37 -3.51 -6.12
CA VAL A 35 -0.16 -4.33 -7.32
C VAL A 35 0.92 -3.75 -8.24
N ALA A 36 1.02 -2.42 -8.35
CA ALA A 36 1.97 -1.76 -9.25
C ALA A 36 3.39 -1.64 -8.68
N LEU A 37 3.54 -1.41 -7.38
CA LEU A 37 4.81 -1.11 -6.69
C LEU A 37 5.25 -2.21 -5.74
N GLY A 38 4.39 -3.20 -5.46
CA GLY A 38 4.62 -4.23 -4.46
C GLY A 38 4.31 -3.74 -3.04
N HIS A 39 5.05 -4.24 -2.06
CA HIS A 39 4.79 -4.01 -0.64
C HIS A 39 5.73 -2.96 0.00
N ASP A 40 6.50 -2.22 -0.80
CA ASP A 40 7.43 -1.21 -0.29
C ASP A 40 6.69 0.07 0.17
N TRP A 41 6.66 0.30 1.48
CA TRP A 41 5.90 1.40 2.08
C TRP A 41 6.34 2.79 1.57
N SER A 42 7.64 3.02 1.40
CA SER A 42 8.17 4.31 0.95
C SER A 42 7.68 4.67 -0.45
N SER A 43 7.73 3.69 -1.37
CA SER A 43 7.23 3.84 -2.73
C SER A 43 5.72 4.04 -2.77
N LEU A 44 4.97 3.22 -2.02
CA LEU A 44 3.51 3.30 -1.93
C LEU A 44 3.05 4.65 -1.37
N PHE A 45 3.69 5.14 -0.32
CA PHE A 45 3.32 6.40 0.32
C PHE A 45 3.61 7.62 -0.56
N LEU A 46 4.77 7.64 -1.23
CA LEU A 46 5.10 8.70 -2.17
C LEU A 46 4.08 8.76 -3.30
N GLU A 47 3.78 7.63 -3.92
CA GLU A 47 2.85 7.57 -5.05
C GLU A 47 1.41 7.88 -4.61
N ALA A 48 0.97 7.39 -3.45
CA ALA A 48 -0.32 7.76 -2.88
C ALA A 48 -0.44 9.28 -2.67
N ARG A 49 0.61 9.92 -2.16
CA ARG A 49 0.63 11.36 -1.93
C ARG A 49 0.66 12.15 -3.24
N PHE A 50 1.33 11.65 -4.28
CA PHE A 50 1.26 12.22 -5.63
C PHE A 50 -0.15 12.11 -6.21
N LEU A 51 -0.79 10.94 -6.08
CA LEU A 51 -2.17 10.71 -6.51
C LEU A 51 -3.16 11.65 -5.81
N ALA A 52 -3.00 11.85 -4.50
CA ALA A 52 -3.84 12.77 -3.73
C ALA A 52 -3.64 14.24 -4.14
N LYS A 53 -2.41 14.64 -4.47
CA LYS A 53 -2.10 16.02 -4.91
C LYS A 53 -2.58 16.33 -6.34
N LYS A 54 -2.76 15.31 -7.18
CA LYS A 54 -3.23 15.46 -8.56
C LYS A 54 -4.75 15.66 -8.66
N ARG A 55 -5.47 15.56 -7.54
CA ARG A 55 -6.94 15.67 -7.45
C ARG A 55 -7.43 17.06 -7.12
#